data_AF-A0A1E3EM82-F1
#
_entry.id   AF-A0A1E3EM82-F1
#
_cell.length_a   1.000
_cell.length_b   1.000
_cell.length_c   1.000
_cell.angle_alpha   90.00
_cell.angle_beta   90.00
_cell.angle_gamma   90.00
#
_symmetry.space_group_name_H-M   'P 1'
#
loop_
_entity.id
_entity.type
_entity.pdbx_description
1 polymer ?
#
loop_
_entity_poly.entity_id
_entity_poly.type
_entity_poly.pdbx_seq_one_letter_code
_entity_poly.pdbx_strand_id
1 'polypeptide(L)' 'MDLQKIMAKARDIARSSGTITTEQLNGMCPNNMEPEDIAALFAALRTEGIRLKDDEAEK' A
#
# COMPACT_ATOMS: atom_id res chain seq x y z
N MET A 1 -5.36 -7.93 12.91
CA MET A 1 -5.28 -6.53 12.41
C MET A 1 -6.12 -6.43 11.17
N ASP A 2 -6.86 -5.33 10.96
CA ASP A 2 -7.75 -5.21 9.80
C ASP A 2 -6.95 -4.74 8.57
N LEU A 3 -6.53 -5.67 7.72
CA LEU A 3 -6.00 -5.39 6.37
C LEU A 3 -6.90 -4.38 5.63
N GLN A 4 -8.20 -4.47 5.87
CA GLN A 4 -9.23 -3.55 5.37
C GLN A 4 -9.02 -2.09 5.78
N LYS A 5 -8.57 -1.81 7.02
CA LYS A 5 -8.30 -0.43 7.45
C LYS A 5 -7.09 0.13 6.73
N ILE A 6 -6.04 -0.68 6.52
CA ILE A 6 -4.83 -0.28 5.81
C ILE A 6 -5.19 -0.01 4.34
N MET A 7 -5.96 -0.89 3.70
CA MET A 7 -6.48 -0.67 2.35
C MET A 7 -7.31 0.61 2.24
N ALA A 8 -8.25 0.84 3.17
CA ALA A 8 -9.07 2.05 3.16
C ALA A 8 -8.23 3.32 3.25
N LYS A 9 -7.20 3.31 4.10
CA LYS A 9 -6.28 4.43 4.31
C LYS A 9 -5.35 4.63 3.11
N ALA A 10 -4.81 3.55 2.56
CA ALA A 10 -3.96 3.58 1.37
C ALA A 10 -4.75 4.05 0.15
N ARG A 11 -6.02 3.62 0.02
CA ARG A 11 -6.96 4.11 -0.98
C ARG A 11 -7.26 5.59 -0.80
N ASP A 12 -7.44 6.07 0.42
CA ASP A 12 -7.70 7.49 0.69
C ASP A 12 -6.50 8.38 0.29
N ILE A 13 -5.28 7.96 0.63
CA ILE A 13 -4.04 8.64 0.20
C ILE A 13 -3.92 8.62 -1.33
N ALA A 14 -4.08 7.45 -1.94
CA ALA A 14 -3.98 7.29 -3.38
C ALA A 14 -5.18 7.90 -4.12
N ARG A 15 -6.28 8.25 -3.46
CA ARG A 15 -7.46 8.85 -4.10
C ARG A 15 -7.14 10.16 -4.79
N SER A 16 -6.22 10.94 -4.23
CA SER A 16 -5.81 12.24 -4.76
C SER A 16 -4.67 12.13 -5.78
N SER A 17 -3.69 11.24 -5.52
CA SER A 17 -2.47 11.14 -6.35
C SER A 17 -2.45 9.97 -7.34
N GLY A 18 -3.37 9.01 -7.22
CA GLY A 18 -3.33 7.72 -7.93
C GLY A 18 -2.19 6.78 -7.49
N THR A 19 -1.34 7.24 -6.58
CA THR A 19 -0.13 6.53 -6.15
C THR A 19 0.11 6.65 -4.65
N ILE A 20 0.76 5.66 -4.05
CA ILE A 20 1.21 5.66 -2.65
C ILE A 20 2.72 5.35 -2.58
N THR A 21 3.44 5.89 -1.59
CA THR A 21 4.87 5.54 -1.39
C THR A 21 5.02 4.37 -0.42
N THR A 22 6.12 3.61 -0.54
CA THR A 22 6.47 2.54 0.41
C THR A 22 6.61 3.09 1.83
N GLU A 23 7.07 4.33 2.01
CA GLU A 23 7.17 4.98 3.31
C GLU A 23 5.80 5.25 3.95
N GLN A 24 4.83 5.76 3.16
CA GLN A 24 3.45 5.92 3.64
C GLN A 24 2.80 4.58 3.95
N LEU A 25 3.08 3.57 3.12
CA LEU A 25 2.59 2.22 3.34
C LEU A 25 3.20 1.58 4.58
N ASN A 26 4.51 1.71 4.81
CA ASN A 26 5.22 1.24 6.01
C ASN A 26 4.76 1.97 7.27
N GLY A 27 4.41 3.25 7.18
CA GLY A 27 3.78 3.98 8.28
C GLY A 27 2.36 3.49 8.61
N MET A 28 1.68 2.82 7.67
CA MET A 28 0.38 2.19 7.86
C MET A 28 0.45 0.71 8.20
N CYS A 29 1.47 0.02 7.68
CA CYS A 29 1.71 -1.38 7.91
C CYS A 29 2.36 -1.54 9.28
N PRO A 30 1.75 -2.31 10.18
CA PRO A 30 2.38 -2.63 11.44
C PRO A 30 3.62 -3.50 11.19
N ASN A 31 4.71 -3.26 11.92
CA ASN A 31 5.97 -4.03 11.84
C ASN A 31 5.83 -5.55 12.10
N ASN A 32 4.65 -6.01 12.49
CA ASN A 32 4.33 -7.39 12.83
C ASN A 32 3.42 -8.06 11.79
N MET A 33 3.29 -7.45 10.60
CA MET A 33 2.50 -7.98 9.49
C MET A 33 3.31 -9.04 8.74
N GLU A 34 2.66 -10.16 8.41
CA GLU A 34 3.33 -11.23 7.68
C GLU A 34 3.63 -10.76 6.24
N PRO A 35 4.74 -11.22 5.64
CA PRO A 35 5.08 -10.87 4.27
C PRO A 35 3.97 -11.24 3.26
N GLU A 36 3.17 -12.27 3.54
CA GLU A 36 2.00 -12.65 2.74
C GLU A 36 0.87 -11.61 2.81
N ASP A 37 0.58 -11.06 3.99
CA ASP A 37 -0.39 -9.98 4.16
C ASP A 37 0.05 -8.70 3.45
N ILE A 38 1.35 -8.38 3.52
CA ILE A 38 1.94 -7.24 2.82
C ILE A 38 1.80 -7.43 1.30
N ALA A 39 2.11 -8.63 0.79
CA ALA A 39 1.95 -8.96 -0.63
C ALA A 39 0.49 -8.88 -1.08
N ALA A 40 -0.45 -9.39 -0.28
CA ALA A 40 -1.88 -9.29 -0.54
C ALA A 40 -2.37 -7.83 -0.56
N LEU A 41 -1.85 -7.00 0.34
CA LEU A 41 -2.12 -5.57 0.38
C LEU A 41 -1.64 -4.89 -0.91
N PHE A 42 -0.40 -5.16 -1.34
CA PHE A 42 0.15 -4.63 -2.59
C PHE A 42 -0.65 -5.07 -3.82
N ALA A 43 -1.04 -6.35 -3.88
CA ALA A 43 -1.85 -6.89 -4.97
C ALA A 43 -3.24 -6.23 -5.03
N ALA A 44 -3.88 -6.01 -3.88
CA ALA A 44 -5.17 -5.34 -3.81
C ALA A 44 -5.07 -3.87 -4.23
N LEU A 45 -4.04 -3.14 -3.77
CA LEU A 45 -3.79 -1.76 -4.18
C LEU A 45 -3.58 -1.66 -5.70
N ARG A 46 -2.77 -2.55 -6.27
CA ARG A 46 -2.54 -2.61 -7.73
C ARG A 46 -3.82 -2.93 -8.50
N THR A 47 -4.67 -3.81 -7.96
CA THR A 47 -5.99 -4.14 -8.52
C THR A 47 -6.95 -2.95 -8.48
N GLU A 48 -6.89 -2.12 -7.44
CA GLU A 48 -7.65 -0.86 -7.34
C GLU A 48 -7.08 0.26 -8.22
N GLY A 49 -6.00 0.00 -8.97
CA GLY A 49 -5.34 0.99 -9.84
C GLY A 49 -4.36 1.90 -9.10
N ILE A 50 -4.06 1.61 -7.83
CA ILE A 50 -3.13 2.36 -7.01
C ILE A 50 -1.71 1.84 -7.30
N ARG A 51 -0.85 2.73 -7.81
CA ARG A 51 0.55 2.41 -8.08
C ARG A 51 1.46 2.80 -6.92
N LEU A 52 2.50 2.01 -6.68
CA LEU A 52 3.55 2.39 -5.74
C LEU A 52 4.53 3.31 -6.45
N LYS A 53 4.75 4.49 -5.87
CA LYS A 53 5.65 5.49 -6.47
C LYS A 53 7.13 5.12 -6.30
N ASP A 54 7.45 4.32 -5.29
CA ASP A 54 8.81 3.83 -5.01
C ASP A 54 9.21 2.65 -5.90
N ASP A 55 8.25 1.95 -6.51
CA ASP A 55 8.52 0.86 -7.46
C ASP A 55 9.18 1.39 -8.75
N GLU A 56 9.15 2.71 -8.98
CA GLU A 56 9.88 3.39 -10.06
C GLU A 56 11.34 3.76 -9.68
N ALA A 57 11.79 3.46 -8.46
CA ALA A 57 13.14 3.79 -7.97
C ALA A 57 14.22 2.73 -8.26
N GLU A 58 13.96 1.76 -9.15
CA GLU A 58 15.01 0.95 -9.76
C GLU A 58 15.41 1.55 -11.12
N LYS A 59 16.47 2.36 -11.11
CA LYS A 59 17.26 2.66 -12.29
C LYS A 59 18.75 2.61 -11.98
#